data_AF-A0A942HLE6-F1
#
_entry.id   AF-A0A942HLE6-F1
#
_cell.length_a   1.000
_cell.length_b   1.000
_cell.length_c   1.000
_cell.angle_alpha   90.00
_cell.angle_beta   90.00
_cell.angle_gamma   90.00
#
_symmetry.space_group_name_H-M   'P 1'
#
loop_
_entity.id
_entity.type
_entity.pdbx_description
1 polymer ?
#
loop_
_entity_poly.entity_id
_entity_poly.type
_entity_poly.pdbx_seq_one_letter_code
_entity_poly.pdbx_strand_id
1 'polypeptide(L)'
;MTAQASFAWRGRNPDVLTCIANLSNDEVFTPPEFANRMLDTLTDTWAADHNGANLWANKTLRFLDPCTKSGVFLREIASRLNKGLAEEMPNLEDRVDHILTKQIFGIGITYLTSLLARRSVYCSKHANGAHSIAKSFKTDGGNISFERTEHTWADGKCTYCRASQKTFARDESLETHAYAFIHTSDIKTRLAELFGGAMQFDVIIGNPPYQLDDGGYGTSAAPIYQLFVEKALDLDPRYAVFVTPSRWMAGGKGLDKYRERMLSDKRMRSIVDYPKLYEGFPGVKIRGGISYFLWDREHNGPCQVQTIWDGQPTGPAVARYLNAYDILVRRNESVPILDKIRAKKEPTLDERVSSRKPFGLATNFRGKPAAKGLKNPVRLFENQRVGWIER
;
A
#
# COMPACT_ATOMS: atom_id res chain seq x y z
N MET A 1 13.98 54.96 3.97
CA MET A 1 12.73 54.21 4.15
C MET A 1 12.93 52.80 3.60
N THR A 2 13.25 51.85 4.48
CA THR A 2 13.31 50.42 4.15
C THR A 2 12.25 49.77 5.01
N ALA A 3 11.11 49.45 4.40
CA ALA A 3 9.99 48.79 5.07
C ALA A 3 10.42 47.39 5.49
N GLN A 4 10.56 47.18 6.79
CA GLN A 4 10.75 45.86 7.38
C GLN A 4 9.39 45.17 7.38
N ALA A 5 9.21 44.17 6.52
CA ALA A 5 8.00 43.37 6.51
C ALA A 5 7.88 42.59 7.82
N SER A 6 6.79 42.82 8.56
CA SER A 6 6.48 42.10 9.79
C SER A 6 6.13 40.64 9.47
N PHE A 7 7.02 39.71 9.85
CA PHE A 7 6.74 38.29 9.78
C PHE A 7 5.89 37.89 11.00
N ALA A 8 4.57 37.86 10.82
CA ALA A 8 3.66 37.34 11.83
C ALA A 8 3.77 35.80 11.87
N TRP A 9 4.25 35.27 13.00
CA TRP A 9 4.24 33.84 13.28
C TRP A 9 2.79 33.34 13.41
N ARG A 10 2.20 32.86 12.32
CA ARG A 10 1.08 31.91 12.41
C ARG A 10 1.67 30.57 12.83
N GLY A 11 1.27 30.10 14.01
CA GLY A 11 1.71 28.83 14.58
C GLY A 11 1.65 27.68 13.56
N ARG A 12 2.82 27.27 13.08
CA ARG A 12 3.04 26.02 12.37
C ARG A 12 4.26 25.39 13.02
N ASN A 13 4.02 24.48 13.95
CA ASN A 13 4.99 23.43 14.20
C ASN A 13 4.53 22.25 13.33
N PRO A 14 4.97 22.15 12.05
CA PRO A 14 4.54 21.04 11.20
C PRO A 14 4.99 19.72 11.85
N ASP A 15 4.08 18.75 11.95
CA ASP A 15 4.43 17.40 12.41
C ASP A 15 5.63 16.92 11.58
N VAL A 16 6.70 16.49 12.26
CA VAL A 16 7.93 16.01 11.62
C VAL A 16 7.64 14.91 10.58
N LEU A 17 6.59 14.12 10.79
CA LEU A 17 6.14 13.10 9.84
C LEU A 17 5.57 13.71 8.55
N THR A 18 4.94 14.89 8.64
CA THR A 18 4.48 15.66 7.47
C THR A 18 5.66 16.20 6.68
N CYS A 19 6.74 16.60 7.36
CA CYS A 19 7.97 17.04 6.71
C CYS A 19 8.69 15.88 6.01
N ILE A 20 8.77 14.71 6.67
CA ILE A 20 9.43 13.51 6.12
C ILE A 20 8.65 12.91 4.95
N ALA A 21 7.31 13.02 4.95
CA ALA A 21 6.48 12.49 3.87
C ALA A 21 6.80 13.02 2.47
N ASN A 22 7.49 14.16 2.39
CA ASN A 22 7.89 14.80 1.15
C ASN A 22 9.33 14.48 0.71
N LEU A 23 10.10 13.67 1.46
CA LEU A 23 11.55 13.53 1.29
C LEU A 23 12.01 12.29 0.48
N SER A 24 11.16 11.28 0.24
CA SER A 24 11.55 10.07 -0.51
C SER A 24 10.58 9.74 -1.63
N ASN A 25 11.10 9.54 -2.85
CA ASN A 25 10.31 9.12 -4.01
C ASN A 25 9.91 7.62 -3.96
N ASP A 26 10.69 6.80 -3.26
CA ASP A 26 10.50 5.34 -3.20
C ASP A 26 9.68 4.90 -1.98
N GLU A 27 9.67 5.74 -0.92
CA GLU A 27 8.94 5.50 0.32
C GLU A 27 7.88 6.58 0.52
N VAL A 28 6.70 6.37 -0.07
CA VAL A 28 5.54 7.23 0.18
C VAL A 28 5.09 7.07 1.63
N PHE A 29 5.30 8.09 2.47
CA PHE A 29 4.80 8.10 3.85
C PHE A 29 3.36 8.58 3.89
N THR A 30 2.55 7.91 4.71
CA THR A 30 1.16 8.28 4.93
C THR A 30 1.07 9.56 5.75
N PRO A 31 0.40 10.62 5.28
CA PRO A 31 0.11 11.79 6.09
C PRO A 31 -0.74 11.42 7.32
N PRO A 32 -0.52 12.05 8.49
CA PRO A 32 -1.31 11.76 9.70
C PRO A 32 -2.82 11.91 9.50
N GLU A 33 -3.26 12.91 8.73
CA GLU A 33 -4.67 13.12 8.42
C GLU A 33 -5.26 11.94 7.64
N PHE A 34 -4.53 11.44 6.64
CA PHE A 34 -4.98 10.29 5.84
C PHE A 34 -5.01 8.99 6.68
N ALA A 35 -4.01 8.80 7.56
CA ALA A 35 -3.99 7.68 8.49
C ALA A 35 -5.20 7.72 9.45
N ASN A 36 -5.54 8.90 9.98
CA ASN A 36 -6.71 9.07 10.84
C ASN A 36 -8.02 8.75 10.10
N ARG A 37 -8.21 9.20 8.86
CA ARG A 37 -9.41 8.83 8.06
C ARG A 37 -9.59 7.32 7.92
N MET A 38 -8.50 6.58 7.69
CA MET A 38 -8.55 5.11 7.61
C MET A 38 -8.94 4.47 8.95
N LEU A 39 -8.37 4.97 10.05
CA LEU A 39 -8.68 4.49 11.41
C LEU A 39 -10.11 4.88 11.84
N ASP A 40 -10.64 5.99 11.36
CA ASP A 40 -12.03 6.41 11.59
C ASP A 40 -13.00 5.48 10.86
N THR A 41 -12.71 5.17 9.59
CA THR A 41 -13.47 4.17 8.82
C THR A 41 -13.52 2.82 9.55
N LEU A 42 -12.38 2.39 10.12
CA LEU A 42 -12.31 1.17 10.93
C LEU A 42 -13.11 1.28 12.24
N THR A 43 -13.07 2.44 12.90
CA THR A 43 -13.82 2.70 14.14
C THR A 43 -15.32 2.60 13.92
N ASP A 44 -15.82 3.27 12.88
CA ASP A 44 -17.25 3.27 12.53
C ASP A 44 -17.72 1.88 12.12
N THR A 45 -16.90 1.16 11.35
CA THR A 45 -17.14 -0.23 10.94
C THR A 45 -17.22 -1.15 12.15
N TRP A 46 -16.25 -1.06 13.06
CA TRP A 46 -16.25 -1.87 14.28
C TRP A 46 -17.50 -1.63 15.11
N ALA A 47 -17.86 -0.36 15.33
CA ALA A 47 -19.05 0.00 16.10
C ALA A 47 -20.33 -0.55 15.45
N ALA A 48 -20.46 -0.47 14.13
CA ALA A 48 -21.59 -1.05 13.40
C ALA A 48 -21.70 -2.57 13.59
N ASP A 49 -20.58 -3.28 13.65
CA ASP A 49 -20.53 -4.74 13.76
C ASP A 49 -20.66 -5.27 15.19
N HIS A 50 -20.39 -4.41 16.17
CA HIS A 50 -20.30 -4.80 17.58
C HIS A 50 -21.27 -3.99 18.45
N ASN A 51 -22.46 -3.68 17.92
CA ASN A 51 -23.55 -3.01 18.66
C ASN A 51 -23.12 -1.70 19.36
N GLY A 52 -22.30 -0.89 18.68
CA GLY A 52 -21.79 0.37 19.19
C GLY A 52 -20.57 0.25 20.11
N ALA A 53 -19.97 -0.93 20.25
CA ALA A 53 -18.77 -1.10 21.08
C ALA A 53 -17.61 -0.23 20.58
N ASN A 54 -16.80 0.25 21.52
CA ASN A 54 -15.60 1.03 21.20
C ASN A 54 -14.42 0.10 20.90
N LEU A 55 -13.96 0.10 19.65
CA LEU A 55 -12.75 -0.63 19.21
C LEU A 55 -11.55 -0.39 20.12
N TRP A 56 -11.37 0.86 20.54
CA TRP A 56 -10.20 1.33 21.27
C TRP A 56 -10.24 1.04 22.76
N ALA A 57 -11.38 0.53 23.27
CA ALA A 57 -11.55 0.12 24.67
C ALA A 57 -11.36 -1.39 24.87
N ASN A 58 -10.85 -2.12 23.87
CA ASN A 58 -10.62 -3.56 23.98
C ASN A 58 -9.13 -3.88 24.12
N LYS A 59 -8.71 -4.27 25.33
CA LYS A 59 -7.30 -4.57 25.66
C LYS A 59 -6.77 -5.87 25.05
N THR A 60 -7.63 -6.69 24.45
CA THR A 60 -7.27 -8.01 23.90
C THR A 60 -6.92 -7.97 22.42
N LEU A 61 -7.33 -6.92 21.70
CA LEU A 61 -7.11 -6.81 20.26
C LEU A 61 -5.65 -6.54 19.92
N ARG A 62 -5.20 -7.14 18.81
CA ARG A 62 -3.87 -6.96 18.24
C ARG A 62 -3.92 -6.32 16.86
N PHE A 63 -3.00 -5.40 16.64
CA PHE A 63 -2.84 -4.60 15.44
C PHE A 63 -1.47 -4.84 14.82
N LEU A 64 -1.43 -4.97 13.49
CA LEU A 64 -0.19 -5.12 12.73
C LEU A 64 -0.10 -4.09 11.61
N ASP A 65 1.03 -3.38 11.53
CA ASP A 65 1.48 -2.71 10.30
C ASP A 65 2.65 -3.47 9.67
N PRO A 66 2.40 -4.27 8.61
CA PRO A 66 3.43 -5.13 8.01
C PRO A 66 4.42 -4.38 7.11
N CYS A 67 4.25 -3.07 6.97
CA CYS A 67 5.00 -2.20 6.09
C CYS A 67 5.29 -0.85 6.77
N THR A 68 5.66 -0.92 8.04
CA THR A 68 5.83 0.22 8.92
C THR A 68 6.93 1.13 8.40
N LYS A 69 6.57 2.39 8.09
CA LYS A 69 7.52 3.44 7.69
C LYS A 69 7.85 4.37 8.85
N SER A 70 7.13 5.49 8.96
CA SER A 70 7.25 6.44 10.07
C SER A 70 6.62 5.95 11.38
N GLY A 71 5.91 4.83 11.37
CA GLY A 71 5.09 4.37 12.49
C GLY A 71 3.80 5.15 12.69
N VAL A 72 3.36 5.95 11.71
CA VAL A 72 2.17 6.81 11.85
C VAL A 72 0.91 6.02 12.25
N PHE A 73 0.60 4.90 11.60
CA PHE A 73 -0.56 4.08 11.97
C PHE A 73 -0.45 3.56 13.41
N LEU A 74 0.71 2.99 13.76
CA LEU A 74 0.95 2.45 15.10
C LEU A 74 0.88 3.54 16.18
N ARG A 75 1.40 4.74 15.90
CA ARG A 75 1.33 5.90 16.80
C ARG A 75 -0.10 6.35 17.04
N GLU A 76 -0.89 6.49 15.98
CA GLU A 76 -2.30 6.90 16.10
C GLU A 76 -3.13 5.82 16.80
N ILE A 77 -2.88 4.54 16.53
CA ILE A 77 -3.51 3.41 17.24
C ILE A 77 -3.15 3.45 18.73
N ALA A 78 -1.89 3.63 19.09
CA ALA A 78 -1.46 3.73 20.49
C ALA A 78 -2.16 4.88 21.22
N SER A 79 -2.27 6.04 20.57
CA SER A 79 -2.96 7.21 21.11
C SER A 79 -4.46 6.93 21.36
N ARG A 80 -5.13 6.27 20.41
CA ARG A 80 -6.55 5.92 20.53
C ARG A 80 -6.78 4.85 21.60
N LEU A 81 -5.97 3.79 21.64
CA LEU A 81 -6.04 2.76 22.70
C LEU A 81 -5.77 3.35 24.09
N ASN A 82 -4.78 4.25 24.23
CA ASN A 82 -4.48 4.87 25.52
C ASN A 82 -5.68 5.67 26.06
N LYS A 83 -6.44 6.34 25.18
CA LYS A 83 -7.68 7.01 25.55
C LYS A 83 -8.80 6.02 25.85
N GLY A 84 -9.01 5.02 24.99
CA GLY A 84 -10.11 4.06 25.14
C GLY A 84 -9.97 3.12 26.34
N LEU A 85 -8.74 2.77 26.72
CA LEU A 85 -8.43 1.92 27.88
C LEU A 85 -8.27 2.69 29.19
N ALA A 86 -8.23 4.03 29.13
CA ALA A 86 -8.90 4.93 30.06
C ALA A 86 -9.32 4.35 31.42
N GLU A 87 -10.54 3.83 31.39
CA GLU A 87 -11.33 3.39 32.54
C GLU A 87 -10.92 2.00 33.01
N GLU A 88 -10.60 1.08 32.10
CA GLU A 88 -10.23 -0.30 32.43
C GLU A 88 -8.83 -0.40 33.01
N MET A 89 -7.90 0.45 32.56
CA MET A 89 -6.50 0.48 33.00
C MET A 89 -6.12 1.90 33.44
N PRO A 90 -6.52 2.36 34.65
CA PRO A 90 -6.35 3.76 35.04
C PRO A 90 -4.89 4.22 35.15
N ASN A 91 -3.97 3.32 35.50
CA ASN A 91 -2.54 3.62 35.56
C ASN A 91 -1.98 3.82 34.13
N LEU A 92 -1.48 5.02 33.85
CA LEU A 92 -0.97 5.40 32.54
C LEU A 92 0.24 4.56 32.11
N GLU A 93 1.18 4.28 33.01
CA GLU A 93 2.40 3.56 32.69
C GLU A 93 2.09 2.09 32.36
N ASP A 94 1.28 1.42 33.19
CA ASP A 94 0.85 0.03 32.95
C ASP A 94 0.03 -0.09 31.66
N ARG A 95 -0.84 0.90 31.40
CA ARG A 95 -1.68 0.94 30.19
C ARG A 95 -0.83 1.12 28.93
N VAL A 96 0.10 2.08 28.92
CA VAL A 96 1.01 2.30 27.79
C VAL A 96 1.89 1.08 27.56
N ASP A 97 2.44 0.49 28.63
CA ASP A 97 3.27 -0.70 28.53
C ASP A 97 2.49 -1.90 27.97
N HIS A 98 1.25 -2.12 28.40
CA HIS A 98 0.38 -3.15 27.84
C HIS A 98 0.09 -2.91 26.35
N ILE A 99 -0.31 -1.70 25.97
CA ILE A 99 -0.62 -1.36 24.58
C ILE A 99 0.59 -1.66 23.68
N LEU A 100 1.78 -1.17 24.07
CA LEU A 100 2.99 -1.27 23.25
C LEU A 100 3.55 -2.70 23.22
N THR A 101 3.43 -3.47 24.30
CA THR A 101 4.03 -4.80 24.38
C THR A 101 3.07 -5.94 24.02
N LYS A 102 1.75 -5.71 24.04
CA LYS A 102 0.73 -6.76 23.84
C LYS A 102 -0.20 -6.54 22.65
N GLN A 103 -0.41 -5.29 22.23
CA GLN A 103 -1.44 -4.96 21.22
C GLN A 103 -0.87 -4.47 19.90
N ILE A 104 0.26 -3.75 19.89
CA ILE A 104 0.77 -3.08 18.69
C ILE A 104 2.02 -3.76 18.17
N PHE A 105 2.00 -4.09 16.88
CA PHE A 105 3.10 -4.77 16.18
C PHE A 105 3.37 -4.12 14.82
N GLY A 106 4.64 -4.09 14.43
CA GLY A 106 5.09 -3.49 13.18
C GLY A 106 6.27 -4.23 12.57
N ILE A 107 6.34 -4.21 11.24
CA ILE A 107 7.49 -4.71 10.48
C ILE A 107 8.01 -3.56 9.63
N GLY A 108 9.22 -3.09 9.95
CA GLY A 108 9.92 -2.08 9.17
C GLY A 108 10.28 -2.61 7.79
N ILE A 109 10.24 -1.73 6.78
CA ILE A 109 10.63 -2.08 5.40
C ILE A 109 12.13 -1.88 5.14
N THR A 110 12.78 -1.08 5.97
CA THR A 110 14.22 -0.79 5.97
C THR A 110 14.69 -0.66 7.42
N TYR A 111 16.01 -0.73 7.65
CA TYR A 111 16.53 -0.55 9.00
C TYR A 111 16.18 0.85 9.53
N LEU A 112 16.34 1.87 8.69
CA LEU A 112 16.05 3.26 9.04
C LEU A 112 14.58 3.48 9.41
N THR A 113 13.64 2.95 8.61
CA THR A 113 12.20 3.07 8.91
C THR A 113 11.84 2.39 10.22
N SER A 114 12.44 1.23 10.53
CA SER A 114 12.23 0.59 11.83
C SER A 114 12.65 1.47 13.01
N LEU A 115 13.79 2.17 12.89
CA LEU A 115 14.27 3.09 13.93
C LEU A 115 13.38 4.34 14.05
N LEU A 116 12.90 4.88 12.92
CA LEU A 116 11.97 6.01 12.91
C LEU A 116 10.65 5.63 13.57
N ALA A 117 10.10 4.46 13.24
CA ALA A 117 8.88 3.95 13.83
C ALA A 117 9.03 3.70 15.34
N ARG A 118 10.11 3.06 15.79
CA ARG A 118 10.39 2.90 17.23
C ARG A 118 10.48 4.25 17.93
N ARG A 119 11.19 5.23 17.36
CA ARG A 119 11.24 6.57 17.95
C ARG A 119 9.86 7.24 18.02
N SER A 120 9.02 7.04 17.02
CA SER A 120 7.67 7.60 16.94
C SER A 120 6.72 6.96 17.96
N VAL A 121 6.83 5.66 18.17
CA VAL A 121 5.87 4.86 18.95
C VAL A 121 6.35 4.63 20.40
N TYR A 122 7.65 4.39 20.60
CA TYR A 122 8.26 4.12 21.91
C TYR A 122 9.00 5.33 22.50
N CYS A 123 9.02 6.47 21.80
CA CYS A 123 9.85 7.64 22.14
C CYS A 123 11.36 7.36 22.18
N SER A 124 11.80 6.18 21.72
CA SER A 124 13.17 5.69 21.76
C SER A 124 13.46 4.83 20.53
N LYS A 125 14.71 4.85 20.04
CA LYS A 125 15.15 3.92 18.98
C LYS A 125 15.33 2.49 19.51
N HIS A 126 15.55 2.37 20.81
CA HIS A 126 15.82 1.16 21.56
C HIS A 126 14.62 0.88 22.47
N ALA A 127 13.86 -0.17 22.17
CA ALA A 127 12.59 -0.47 22.83
C ALA A 127 12.76 -0.83 24.32
N ASN A 128 13.87 -1.46 24.69
CA ASN A 128 14.25 -1.76 26.07
C ASN A 128 15.29 -0.76 26.64
N GLY A 129 15.52 0.37 25.94
CA GLY A 129 16.43 1.42 26.40
C GLY A 129 15.82 2.32 27.47
N ALA A 130 16.68 3.07 28.18
CA ALA A 130 16.27 3.93 29.31
C ALA A 130 15.20 4.98 28.94
N HIS A 131 15.21 5.46 27.70
CA HIS A 131 14.27 6.47 27.19
C HIS A 131 12.97 5.89 26.61
N SER A 132 12.82 4.57 26.60
CA SER A 132 11.57 3.95 26.16
C SER A 132 10.45 4.21 27.16
N ILE A 133 9.27 4.55 26.64
CA ILE A 133 8.05 4.73 27.45
C ILE A 133 7.40 3.39 27.85
N ALA A 134 7.84 2.28 27.26
CA ALA A 134 7.50 0.92 27.70
C ALA A 134 8.67 0.31 28.47
N LYS A 135 8.38 -0.51 29.48
CA LYS A 135 9.35 -1.14 30.38
C LYS A 135 9.42 -2.65 30.22
N SER A 136 8.41 -3.30 29.64
CA SER A 136 8.36 -4.78 29.55
C SER A 136 8.94 -5.37 28.27
N PHE A 137 9.54 -4.57 27.38
CA PHE A 137 10.19 -5.10 26.18
C PHE A 137 11.44 -5.91 26.54
N LYS A 138 11.53 -7.12 25.99
CA LYS A 138 12.66 -8.04 26.21
C LYS A 138 13.82 -7.84 25.23
N THR A 139 13.53 -7.26 24.06
CA THR A 139 14.49 -7.09 22.96
C THR A 139 14.60 -5.62 22.57
N ASP A 140 15.72 -5.25 21.96
CA ASP A 140 15.96 -3.88 21.49
C ASP A 140 14.94 -3.42 20.44
N GLY A 141 14.45 -4.34 19.62
CA GLY A 141 13.44 -4.04 18.61
C GLY A 141 12.01 -3.92 19.16
N GLY A 142 11.74 -4.50 20.33
CA GLY A 142 10.39 -4.68 20.83
C GLY A 142 9.48 -5.33 19.79
N ASN A 143 8.26 -4.84 19.66
CA ASN A 143 7.29 -5.31 18.67
C ASN A 143 7.37 -4.58 17.31
N ILE A 144 8.40 -3.77 17.08
CA ILE A 144 8.66 -3.15 15.77
C ILE A 144 9.95 -3.78 15.21
N SER A 145 9.75 -4.87 14.48
CA SER A 145 10.84 -5.70 13.98
C SER A 145 11.36 -5.20 12.63
N PHE A 146 12.65 -5.43 12.38
CA PHE A 146 13.24 -5.37 11.05
C PHE A 146 14.31 -6.46 10.96
N GLU A 147 14.21 -7.25 9.91
CA GLU A 147 15.19 -8.29 9.60
C GLU A 147 15.64 -8.07 8.16
N ARG A 148 16.94 -7.86 7.98
CA ARG A 148 17.52 -7.80 6.64
C ARG A 148 17.25 -9.13 5.95
N THR A 149 16.47 -9.09 4.87
CA THR A 149 16.08 -10.27 4.10
C THR A 149 16.76 -10.21 2.75
N GLU A 150 17.20 -11.36 2.25
CA GLU A 150 17.81 -11.50 0.93
C GLU A 150 16.84 -12.14 -0.07
N HIS A 151 17.01 -11.83 -1.35
CA HIS A 151 16.23 -12.47 -2.41
C HIS A 151 16.67 -13.92 -2.63
N THR A 152 15.71 -14.81 -2.86
CA THR A 152 15.99 -16.17 -3.35
C THR A 152 15.82 -16.20 -4.86
N TRP A 153 16.89 -16.52 -5.59
CA TRP A 153 16.92 -16.44 -7.05
C TRP A 153 16.60 -17.77 -7.72
N ALA A 154 15.74 -17.75 -8.73
CA ALA A 154 15.51 -18.84 -9.68
C ALA A 154 15.27 -18.25 -11.07
N ASP A 155 15.94 -18.79 -12.10
CA ASP A 155 15.82 -18.34 -13.50
C ASP A 155 15.99 -16.82 -13.68
N GLY A 156 16.93 -16.21 -12.94
CA GLY A 156 17.24 -14.79 -13.02
C GLY A 156 16.19 -13.87 -12.37
N LYS A 157 15.23 -14.40 -11.60
CA LYS A 157 14.22 -13.64 -10.86
C LYS A 157 14.07 -14.11 -9.43
N CYS A 158 13.64 -13.22 -8.54
CA CYS A 158 13.30 -13.60 -7.17
C CYS A 158 12.07 -14.51 -7.17
N THR A 159 12.10 -15.61 -6.42
CA THR A 159 11.00 -16.58 -6.31
C THR A 159 9.74 -15.97 -5.67
N TYR A 160 9.92 -14.99 -4.78
CA TYR A 160 8.83 -14.35 -4.03
C TYR A 160 8.28 -13.11 -4.74
N CYS A 161 9.11 -12.09 -4.98
CA CYS A 161 8.65 -10.81 -5.53
C CYS A 161 8.87 -10.63 -7.04
N ARG A 162 9.49 -11.62 -7.70
CA ARG A 162 9.83 -11.59 -9.15
C ARG A 162 10.77 -10.45 -9.56
N ALA A 163 11.42 -9.80 -8.59
CA ALA A 163 12.50 -8.84 -8.86
C ALA A 163 13.56 -9.45 -9.79
N SER A 164 14.14 -8.63 -10.65
CA SER A 164 15.22 -9.04 -11.57
C SER A 164 16.52 -9.23 -10.81
N GLN A 165 17.12 -10.42 -10.88
CA GLN A 165 18.43 -10.68 -10.28
C GLN A 165 19.49 -9.72 -10.81
N LYS A 166 19.46 -9.40 -12.11
CA LYS A 166 20.40 -8.46 -12.72
C LYS A 166 20.34 -7.05 -12.10
N THR A 167 19.17 -6.65 -11.57
CA THR A 167 18.96 -5.31 -11.02
C THR A 167 19.18 -5.27 -9.50
N PHE A 168 18.92 -6.38 -8.81
CA PHE A 168 18.83 -6.45 -7.35
C PHE A 168 19.85 -7.40 -6.68
N ALA A 169 20.63 -8.16 -7.44
CA ALA A 169 21.86 -8.79 -6.92
C ALA A 169 22.92 -7.70 -6.78
N ARG A 170 22.87 -7.00 -5.65
CA ARG A 170 23.72 -5.85 -5.32
C ARG A 170 24.70 -6.22 -4.19
N ASP A 171 25.67 -5.34 -4.00
CA ASP A 171 26.62 -5.40 -2.88
C ASP A 171 25.90 -5.34 -1.51
N GLU A 172 26.50 -5.97 -0.49
CA GLU A 172 25.94 -6.09 0.87
C GLU A 172 25.66 -4.73 1.54
N SER A 173 26.36 -3.66 1.12
CA SER A 173 26.19 -2.31 1.66
C SER A 173 24.87 -1.62 1.28
N LEU A 174 24.15 -2.12 0.27
CA LEU A 174 22.90 -1.52 -0.21
C LEU A 174 21.67 -2.21 0.40
N GLU A 175 20.55 -1.48 0.46
CA GLU A 175 19.25 -2.06 0.83
C GLU A 175 18.82 -3.09 -0.23
N THR A 176 18.35 -4.25 0.22
CA THR A 176 18.04 -5.38 -0.65
C THR A 176 16.71 -5.20 -1.38
N HIS A 177 15.80 -4.40 -0.80
CA HIS A 177 14.38 -4.34 -1.17
C HIS A 177 13.69 -5.72 -1.19
N ALA A 178 14.22 -6.67 -0.43
CA ALA A 178 13.53 -7.89 -0.05
C ALA A 178 12.91 -7.69 1.33
N TYR A 179 11.60 -7.81 1.41
CA TYR A 179 10.83 -7.53 2.62
C TYR A 179 10.43 -8.84 3.31
N ALA A 180 10.78 -8.96 4.60
CA ALA A 180 10.54 -10.13 5.43
C ALA A 180 9.08 -10.63 5.39
N PHE A 181 8.11 -9.72 5.29
CA PHE A 181 6.68 -10.05 5.30
C PHE A 181 6.21 -10.77 4.03
N ILE A 182 6.87 -10.58 2.89
CA ILE A 182 6.46 -11.20 1.61
C ILE A 182 7.47 -12.24 1.10
N HIS A 183 8.70 -12.24 1.63
CA HIS A 183 9.75 -13.21 1.30
C HIS A 183 9.65 -14.45 2.20
N THR A 184 8.48 -15.07 2.17
CA THR A 184 8.21 -16.31 2.90
C THR A 184 7.16 -17.16 2.18
N SER A 185 7.34 -18.48 2.22
CA SER A 185 6.33 -19.44 1.80
C SER A 185 5.17 -19.56 2.80
N ASP A 186 5.46 -19.39 4.09
CA ASP A 186 4.48 -19.45 5.19
C ASP A 186 4.55 -18.19 6.06
N ILE A 187 3.51 -17.38 5.96
CA ILE A 187 3.44 -16.11 6.68
C ILE A 187 3.19 -16.30 8.18
N LYS A 188 2.48 -17.36 8.59
CA LYS A 188 2.18 -17.60 10.01
C LYS A 188 3.44 -18.02 10.75
N THR A 189 4.22 -18.92 10.16
CA THR A 189 5.54 -19.32 10.68
C THR A 189 6.48 -18.10 10.75
N ARG A 190 6.53 -17.28 9.69
CA ARG A 190 7.35 -16.07 9.68
C ARG A 190 7.00 -15.08 10.80
N LEU A 191 5.72 -14.90 11.12
CA LEU A 191 5.32 -14.02 12.23
C LEU A 191 5.63 -14.63 13.61
N ALA A 192 5.56 -15.96 13.74
CA ALA A 192 5.99 -16.65 14.96
C ALA A 192 7.51 -16.48 15.19
N GLU A 193 8.33 -16.48 14.14
CA GLU A 193 9.76 -16.18 14.24
C GLU A 193 10.03 -14.73 14.67
N LEU A 194 9.30 -13.77 14.08
CA LEU A 194 9.53 -12.35 14.32
C LEU A 194 9.05 -11.87 15.70
N PHE A 195 7.93 -12.40 16.21
CA PHE A 195 7.28 -11.91 17.43
C PHE A 195 7.14 -12.96 18.53
N GLY A 196 7.41 -14.23 18.23
CA GLY A 196 7.31 -15.34 19.17
C GLY A 196 5.89 -15.91 19.29
N GLY A 197 5.80 -17.24 19.41
CA GLY A 197 4.55 -17.95 19.66
C GLY A 197 3.55 -17.89 18.50
N ALA A 198 2.33 -18.39 18.75
CA ALA A 198 1.25 -18.32 17.77
C ALA A 198 0.69 -16.89 17.69
N MET A 199 0.99 -16.19 16.60
CA MET A 199 0.56 -14.81 16.38
C MET A 199 -0.70 -14.75 15.53
N GLN A 200 -1.77 -14.20 16.10
CA GLN A 200 -2.99 -13.80 15.42
C GLN A 200 -3.17 -12.28 15.58
N PHE A 201 -3.63 -11.62 14.51
CA PHE A 201 -3.92 -10.20 14.49
C PHE A 201 -5.39 -9.99 14.14
N ASP A 202 -6.04 -9.07 14.85
CA ASP A 202 -7.43 -8.72 14.60
C ASP A 202 -7.54 -7.67 13.49
N VAL A 203 -6.58 -6.73 13.47
CA VAL A 203 -6.52 -5.66 12.50
C VAL A 203 -5.15 -5.61 11.85
N ILE A 204 -5.12 -5.63 10.52
CA ILE A 204 -3.90 -5.37 9.76
C ILE A 204 -4.10 -4.08 8.96
N ILE A 205 -3.21 -3.12 9.10
CA ILE A 205 -3.32 -1.81 8.46
C ILE A 205 -1.98 -1.33 7.93
N GLY A 206 -1.94 -0.79 6.72
CA GLY A 206 -0.67 -0.31 6.20
C GLY A 206 -0.73 0.45 4.88
N ASN A 207 0.43 0.99 4.52
CA ASN A 207 0.71 1.61 3.23
C ASN A 207 1.95 0.93 2.64
N PRO A 208 1.80 -0.20 1.93
CA PRO A 208 2.92 -0.97 1.41
C PRO A 208 3.74 -0.20 0.37
N PRO A 209 5.00 -0.61 0.11
CA PRO A 209 5.75 -0.15 -1.06
C PRO A 209 4.99 -0.44 -2.35
N TYR A 210 4.94 0.50 -3.29
CA TYR A 210 4.10 0.35 -4.50
C TYR A 210 4.77 -0.45 -5.61
N GLN A 211 6.07 -0.24 -5.82
CA GLN A 211 6.83 -0.87 -6.89
C GLN A 211 8.29 -1.02 -6.48
N LEU A 212 8.99 -1.95 -7.13
CA LEU A 212 10.46 -2.04 -7.05
C LEU A 212 11.06 -1.27 -8.22
N ASP A 213 12.05 -0.42 -7.96
CA ASP A 213 12.76 0.30 -9.02
C ASP A 213 13.57 -0.68 -9.89
N ASP A 214 13.13 -0.91 -11.13
CA ASP A 214 13.74 -1.87 -12.05
C ASP A 214 14.93 -1.27 -12.84
N GLY A 215 15.32 -0.02 -12.54
CA GLY A 215 16.42 0.67 -13.23
C GLY A 215 16.09 1.03 -14.69
N GLY A 216 14.83 0.93 -15.09
CA GLY A 216 14.35 1.28 -16.43
C GLY A 216 13.83 2.72 -16.51
N TYR A 217 13.83 3.30 -17.72
CA TYR A 217 13.12 4.56 -17.96
C TYR A 217 11.63 4.37 -17.63
N GLY A 218 11.14 5.25 -16.75
CA GLY A 218 9.89 5.12 -16.02
C GLY A 218 8.70 4.57 -16.83
N THR A 219 7.97 3.64 -16.19
CA THR A 219 6.66 3.01 -16.51
C THR A 219 6.65 1.47 -16.54
N SER A 220 7.80 0.79 -16.39
CA SER A 220 7.88 -0.69 -16.49
C SER A 220 8.04 -1.47 -15.16
N ALA A 221 8.26 -0.77 -14.04
CA ALA A 221 8.43 -1.36 -12.72
C ALA A 221 7.25 -2.26 -12.33
N ALA A 222 7.57 -3.45 -11.82
CA ALA A 222 6.56 -4.40 -11.35
C ALA A 222 5.97 -3.91 -10.02
N PRO A 223 4.65 -3.94 -9.85
CA PRO A 223 4.03 -3.62 -8.57
C PRO A 223 4.42 -4.68 -7.53
N ILE A 224 4.52 -4.26 -6.27
CA ILE A 224 4.84 -5.15 -5.14
C ILE A 224 3.82 -5.10 -4.00
N TYR A 225 3.01 -4.03 -3.93
CA TYR A 225 2.03 -3.84 -2.87
C TYR A 225 1.01 -4.98 -2.77
N GLN A 226 0.65 -5.58 -3.91
CA GLN A 226 -0.32 -6.67 -3.95
C GLN A 226 0.14 -7.87 -3.12
N LEU A 227 1.45 -8.14 -3.09
CA LEU A 227 2.00 -9.27 -2.32
C LEU A 227 1.84 -9.04 -0.80
N PHE A 228 1.96 -7.79 -0.35
CA PHE A 228 1.68 -7.43 1.05
C PHE A 228 0.21 -7.62 1.39
N VAL A 229 -0.69 -7.15 0.52
CA VAL A 229 -2.13 -7.33 0.73
C VAL A 229 -2.48 -8.81 0.78
N GLU A 230 -1.99 -9.61 -0.17
CA GLU A 230 -2.26 -11.05 -0.21
C GLU A 230 -1.77 -11.75 1.06
N LYS A 231 -0.52 -11.51 1.49
CA LYS A 231 0.02 -12.09 2.73
C LYS A 231 -0.73 -11.64 3.98
N ALA A 232 -1.19 -10.38 4.01
CA ALA A 232 -2.02 -9.87 5.09
C ALA A 232 -3.40 -10.56 5.15
N LEU A 233 -4.05 -10.78 4.01
CA LEU A 233 -5.33 -11.49 3.96
C LEU A 233 -5.16 -12.98 4.31
N ASP A 234 -4.03 -13.60 3.96
CA ASP A 234 -3.74 -15.00 4.29
C ASP A 234 -3.50 -15.23 5.80
N LEU A 235 -3.25 -14.16 6.57
CA LEU A 235 -3.24 -14.19 8.05
C LEU A 235 -4.66 -14.22 8.65
N ASP A 236 -5.69 -14.10 7.82
CA ASP A 236 -7.10 -14.16 8.19
C ASP A 236 -7.46 -13.20 9.34
N PRO A 237 -7.14 -11.90 9.26
CA PRO A 237 -7.49 -10.94 10.30
C PRO A 237 -9.01 -10.73 10.36
N ARG A 238 -9.53 -10.07 11.40
CA ARG A 238 -10.93 -9.63 11.35
C ARG A 238 -11.10 -8.48 10.35
N TYR A 239 -10.18 -7.51 10.37
CA TYR A 239 -10.16 -6.38 9.43
C TYR A 239 -8.78 -6.21 8.77
N ALA A 240 -8.79 -5.86 7.49
CA ALA A 240 -7.60 -5.40 6.77
C ALA A 240 -7.86 -4.06 6.10
N VAL A 241 -6.99 -3.07 6.32
CA VAL A 241 -7.12 -1.72 5.78
C VAL A 241 -5.84 -1.29 5.09
N PHE A 242 -5.85 -1.17 3.76
CA PHE A 242 -4.63 -0.88 3.01
C PHE A 242 -4.79 0.30 2.08
N VAL A 243 -3.74 1.11 2.02
CA VAL A 243 -3.54 2.08 0.96
C VAL A 243 -2.84 1.41 -0.23
N THR A 244 -3.41 1.52 -1.42
CA THR A 244 -2.84 0.93 -2.65
C THR A 244 -3.04 1.84 -3.86
N PRO A 245 -2.13 1.83 -4.86
CA PRO A 245 -2.34 2.53 -6.12
C PRO A 245 -3.62 2.04 -6.82
N SER A 246 -4.48 2.93 -7.29
CA SER A 246 -5.77 2.55 -7.91
C SER A 246 -5.64 1.87 -9.28
N ARG A 247 -4.42 1.70 -9.79
CA ARG A 247 -4.18 1.10 -11.12
C ARG A 247 -4.70 -0.32 -11.23
N TRP A 248 -4.69 -1.10 -10.14
CA TRP A 248 -5.20 -2.49 -10.14
C TRP A 248 -6.68 -2.58 -10.54
N MET A 249 -7.46 -1.50 -10.35
CA MET A 249 -8.90 -1.50 -10.60
C MET A 249 -9.24 -1.75 -12.07
N ALA A 250 -8.39 -1.28 -13.00
CA ALA A 250 -8.66 -1.38 -14.44
C ALA A 250 -7.49 -1.94 -15.25
N GLY A 251 -6.32 -2.17 -14.65
CA GLY A 251 -5.18 -2.77 -15.34
C GLY A 251 -3.96 -2.88 -14.46
N GLY A 252 -2.81 -2.55 -15.03
CA GLY A 252 -1.53 -2.64 -14.36
C GLY A 252 -0.82 -3.96 -14.62
N LYS A 253 0.49 -3.87 -14.84
CA LYS A 253 1.32 -4.97 -15.31
C LYS A 253 1.39 -6.06 -14.23
N GLY A 254 0.89 -7.26 -14.55
CA GLY A 254 0.94 -8.42 -13.66
C GLY A 254 -0.11 -8.42 -12.54
N LEU A 255 -1.14 -7.57 -12.64
CA LEU A 255 -2.18 -7.44 -11.61
C LEU A 255 -3.49 -8.15 -11.97
N ASP A 256 -3.59 -8.83 -13.11
CA ASP A 256 -4.87 -9.41 -13.58
C ASP A 256 -5.46 -10.40 -12.56
N LYS A 257 -4.65 -11.34 -12.05
CA LYS A 257 -5.09 -12.30 -11.02
C LYS A 257 -5.43 -11.63 -9.69
N TYR A 258 -4.66 -10.62 -9.30
CA TYR A 258 -4.92 -9.85 -8.09
C TYR A 258 -6.24 -9.09 -8.21
N ARG A 259 -6.49 -8.43 -9.35
CA ARG A 259 -7.75 -7.75 -9.64
C ARG A 259 -8.91 -8.74 -9.59
N GLU A 260 -8.81 -9.88 -10.28
CA GLU A 260 -9.85 -10.92 -10.27
C GLU A 260 -10.17 -11.40 -8.84
N ARG A 261 -9.14 -11.69 -8.02
CA ARG A 261 -9.30 -12.03 -6.59
C ARG A 261 -10.04 -10.92 -5.83
N MET A 262 -9.58 -9.68 -5.94
CA MET A 262 -10.14 -8.56 -5.18
C MET A 262 -11.56 -8.20 -5.63
N LEU A 263 -11.90 -8.30 -6.92
CA LEU A 263 -13.25 -8.01 -7.42
C LEU A 263 -14.25 -9.12 -7.06
N SER A 264 -13.80 -10.38 -6.99
CA SER A 264 -14.64 -11.51 -6.63
C SER A 264 -14.83 -11.68 -5.12
N ASP A 265 -13.97 -11.07 -4.30
CA ASP A 265 -14.05 -11.16 -2.84
C ASP A 265 -15.17 -10.29 -2.26
N LYS A 266 -16.24 -10.94 -1.78
CA LYS A 266 -17.41 -10.29 -1.16
C LYS A 266 -17.16 -9.75 0.25
N ARG A 267 -15.95 -9.95 0.79
CA ARG A 267 -15.47 -9.39 2.06
C ARG A 267 -14.90 -7.97 1.91
N MET A 268 -14.75 -7.49 0.67
CA MET A 268 -14.45 -6.08 0.41
C MET A 268 -15.64 -5.21 0.82
N ARG A 269 -15.52 -4.50 1.93
CA ARG A 269 -16.62 -3.76 2.54
C ARG A 269 -16.70 -2.33 2.04
N SER A 270 -15.57 -1.64 1.92
CA SER A 270 -15.52 -0.30 1.35
C SER A 270 -14.23 -0.02 0.59
N ILE A 271 -14.33 0.85 -0.41
CA ILE A 271 -13.22 1.41 -1.18
C ILE A 271 -13.43 2.91 -1.30
N VAL A 272 -12.42 3.68 -0.89
CA VAL A 272 -12.33 5.13 -1.12
C VAL A 272 -11.22 5.39 -2.13
N ASP A 273 -11.61 5.85 -3.31
CA ASP A 273 -10.72 6.08 -4.45
C ASP A 273 -10.42 7.57 -4.65
N TYR A 274 -9.15 7.89 -4.83
CA TYR A 274 -8.61 9.21 -5.12
C TYR A 274 -7.90 9.16 -6.49
N PRO A 275 -8.61 9.44 -7.60
CA PRO A 275 -7.99 9.50 -8.93
C PRO A 275 -6.81 10.47 -9.04
N LYS A 276 -6.86 11.56 -8.28
CA LYS A 276 -5.78 12.53 -8.12
C LYS A 276 -5.01 12.23 -6.84
N LEU A 277 -3.84 11.58 -6.99
CA LEU A 277 -3.06 11.09 -5.86
C LEU A 277 -2.65 12.18 -4.85
N TYR A 278 -2.40 13.41 -5.34
CA TYR A 278 -2.00 14.54 -4.50
C TYR A 278 -3.07 14.98 -3.49
N GLU A 279 -4.31 14.52 -3.63
CA GLU A 279 -5.39 14.78 -2.67
C GLU A 279 -5.24 13.93 -1.38
N GLY A 280 -4.71 12.71 -1.51
CA GLY A 280 -4.37 11.86 -0.36
C GLY A 280 -2.93 12.05 0.11
N PHE A 281 -2.02 12.36 -0.81
CA PHE A 281 -0.58 12.48 -0.57
C PHE A 281 -0.04 13.78 -1.21
N PRO A 282 -0.22 14.94 -0.55
CA PRO A 282 0.27 16.21 -1.06
C PRO A 282 1.77 16.13 -1.39
N GLY A 283 2.18 16.70 -2.53
CA GLY A 283 3.58 16.71 -2.97
C GLY A 283 4.05 15.48 -3.76
N VAL A 284 3.31 14.36 -3.71
CA VAL A 284 3.69 13.13 -4.41
C VAL A 284 3.18 13.12 -5.87
N LYS A 285 4.08 12.89 -6.82
CA LYS A 285 3.78 12.92 -8.28
C LYS A 285 3.64 11.52 -8.89
N ILE A 286 2.76 10.69 -8.34
CA ILE A 286 2.48 9.36 -8.89
C ILE A 286 1.19 9.40 -9.72
N ARG A 287 1.28 8.97 -10.99
CA ARG A 287 0.12 8.88 -11.91
C ARG A 287 -0.72 7.65 -11.62
N GLY A 288 -2.04 7.73 -11.83
CA GLY A 288 -2.96 6.59 -11.73
C GLY A 288 -3.88 6.60 -10.51
N GLY A 289 -3.64 7.51 -9.57
CA GLY A 289 -4.45 7.64 -8.35
C GLY A 289 -4.08 6.64 -7.27
N ILE A 290 -4.70 6.82 -6.11
CA ILE A 290 -4.53 5.99 -4.92
C ILE A 290 -5.89 5.68 -4.33
N SER A 291 -6.00 4.57 -3.64
CA SER A 291 -7.20 4.18 -2.93
C SER A 291 -6.82 3.63 -1.59
N TYR A 292 -7.74 3.65 -0.64
CA TYR A 292 -7.69 2.70 0.45
C TYR A 292 -8.99 1.90 0.49
N PHE A 293 -8.89 0.69 1.04
CA PHE A 293 -10.04 -0.18 1.21
C PHE A 293 -10.09 -0.71 2.62
N LEU A 294 -11.29 -1.07 3.07
CA LEU A 294 -11.52 -1.90 4.24
C LEU A 294 -12.06 -3.25 3.77
N TRP A 295 -11.36 -4.30 4.14
CA TRP A 295 -11.78 -5.68 4.02
C TRP A 295 -12.15 -6.20 5.41
N ASP A 296 -13.24 -6.95 5.49
CA ASP A 296 -13.79 -7.48 6.73
C ASP A 296 -14.13 -8.96 6.53
N ARG A 297 -13.50 -9.82 7.33
CA ARG A 297 -13.60 -11.28 7.17
C ARG A 297 -15.02 -11.79 7.21
N GLU A 298 -15.87 -11.17 8.04
CA GLU A 298 -17.25 -11.60 8.22
C GLU A 298 -18.22 -10.90 7.25
N HIS A 299 -17.75 -9.91 6.48
CA HIS A 299 -18.59 -9.26 5.48
C HIS A 299 -18.84 -10.18 4.29
N ASN A 300 -20.08 -10.26 3.83
CA ASN A 300 -20.44 -11.01 2.63
C ASN A 300 -21.53 -10.25 1.87
N GLY A 301 -21.13 -9.22 1.13
CA GLY A 301 -22.10 -8.32 0.53
C GLY A 301 -21.53 -7.38 -0.52
N PRO A 302 -22.32 -6.38 -0.93
CA PRO A 302 -21.82 -5.32 -1.79
C PRO A 302 -20.73 -4.51 -1.08
N CYS A 303 -19.84 -3.91 -1.86
CA CYS A 303 -18.82 -2.99 -1.40
C CYS A 303 -19.31 -1.55 -1.57
N GLN A 304 -19.15 -0.73 -0.53
CA GLN A 304 -19.37 0.72 -0.64
C GLN A 304 -18.22 1.39 -1.38
N VAL A 305 -18.49 1.96 -2.55
CA VAL A 305 -17.48 2.67 -3.34
C VAL A 305 -17.72 4.17 -3.29
N GLN A 306 -16.69 4.93 -2.91
CA GLN A 306 -16.67 6.39 -2.91
C GLN A 306 -15.51 6.88 -3.78
N THR A 307 -15.77 7.83 -4.67
CA THR A 307 -14.71 8.57 -5.37
C THR A 307 -14.57 9.96 -4.75
N ILE A 308 -13.32 10.37 -4.50
CA ILE A 308 -12.96 11.72 -4.07
C ILE A 308 -12.31 12.45 -5.25
N TRP A 309 -12.76 13.66 -5.53
CA TRP A 309 -12.25 14.51 -6.59
C TRP A 309 -12.24 15.97 -6.15
N ASP A 310 -11.11 16.63 -6.33
CA ASP A 310 -10.85 17.98 -5.83
C ASP A 310 -11.11 18.10 -4.31
N GLY A 311 -10.74 17.04 -3.58
CA GLY A 311 -10.86 16.97 -2.12
C GLY A 311 -12.28 16.72 -1.60
N GLN A 312 -13.25 16.48 -2.49
CA GLN A 312 -14.66 16.26 -2.13
C GLN A 312 -15.21 14.97 -2.74
N PRO A 313 -16.18 14.31 -2.10
CA PRO A 313 -16.95 13.23 -2.72
C PRO A 313 -17.58 13.68 -4.05
N THR A 314 -17.45 12.89 -5.13
CA THR A 314 -18.13 13.20 -6.42
C THR A 314 -19.65 13.00 -6.36
N GLY A 315 -20.14 12.40 -5.28
CA GLY A 315 -21.51 12.00 -5.02
C GLY A 315 -21.57 11.10 -3.79
N PRO A 316 -22.73 10.51 -3.47
CA PRO A 316 -22.84 9.57 -2.36
C PRO A 316 -22.03 8.29 -2.61
N ALA A 317 -21.60 7.64 -1.54
CA ALA A 317 -21.05 6.30 -1.61
C ALA A 317 -22.13 5.33 -2.09
N VAL A 318 -21.77 4.43 -3.00
CA VAL A 318 -22.72 3.47 -3.60
C VAL A 318 -22.28 2.05 -3.26
N ALA A 319 -23.19 1.28 -2.66
CA ALA A 319 -23.01 -0.14 -2.41
C ALA A 319 -23.25 -0.93 -3.70
N ARG A 320 -22.26 -1.69 -4.16
CA ARG A 320 -22.35 -2.54 -5.36
C ARG A 320 -21.41 -3.74 -5.29
N TYR A 321 -21.75 -4.79 -6.02
CA TYR A 321 -20.85 -5.92 -6.22
C TYR A 321 -19.70 -5.52 -7.15
N LEU A 322 -18.45 -5.81 -6.73
CA LEU A 322 -17.25 -5.39 -7.46
C LEU A 322 -17.02 -6.20 -8.73
N ASN A 323 -17.58 -7.41 -8.84
CA ASN A 323 -17.48 -8.31 -9.99
C ASN A 323 -18.58 -8.11 -11.05
N ALA A 324 -19.31 -6.99 -11.03
CA ALA A 324 -20.28 -6.67 -12.07
C ALA A 324 -19.62 -6.51 -13.46
N TYR A 325 -18.33 -6.19 -13.48
CA TYR A 325 -17.48 -6.10 -14.65
C TYR A 325 -16.12 -6.75 -14.35
N ASP A 326 -15.31 -6.94 -15.39
CA ASP A 326 -13.91 -7.41 -15.32
C ASP A 326 -12.94 -6.37 -14.74
N ILE A 327 -13.41 -5.13 -14.60
CA ILE A 327 -12.73 -4.00 -13.97
C ILE A 327 -13.63 -3.34 -12.91
N LEU A 328 -13.02 -2.62 -11.96
CA LEU A 328 -13.77 -1.72 -11.10
C LEU A 328 -13.98 -0.36 -11.80
N VAL A 329 -15.23 -0.08 -12.17
CA VAL A 329 -15.64 1.24 -12.69
C VAL A 329 -15.57 2.25 -11.55
N ARG A 330 -14.51 3.06 -11.54
CA ARG A 330 -14.16 3.94 -10.42
C ARG A 330 -15.26 4.92 -10.01
N ARG A 331 -15.86 5.60 -10.99
CA ARG A 331 -16.91 6.60 -10.78
C ARG A 331 -18.29 5.96 -10.74
N ASN A 332 -19.04 6.23 -9.68
CA ASN A 332 -20.39 5.72 -9.50
C ASN A 332 -21.32 6.26 -10.60
N GLU A 333 -21.15 7.52 -11.01
CA GLU A 333 -21.97 8.15 -12.06
C GLU A 333 -21.79 7.49 -13.44
N SER A 334 -20.67 6.78 -13.68
CA SER A 334 -20.39 6.11 -14.94
C SER A 334 -21.05 4.73 -15.09
N VAL A 335 -21.44 4.10 -13.99
CA VAL A 335 -22.10 2.77 -13.98
C VAL A 335 -23.39 2.76 -14.83
N PRO A 336 -24.39 3.63 -14.58
CA PRO A 336 -25.63 3.60 -15.36
C PRO A 336 -25.40 3.92 -16.85
N ILE A 337 -24.39 4.73 -17.16
CA ILE A 337 -24.01 5.04 -18.54
C ILE A 337 -23.47 3.77 -19.22
N LEU A 338 -22.57 3.06 -18.56
CA LEU A 338 -21.99 1.82 -19.07
C LEU A 338 -23.08 0.75 -19.28
N ASP A 339 -23.98 0.58 -18.32
CA ASP A 339 -25.07 -0.40 -18.43
C ASP A 339 -26.01 -0.07 -19.60
N LYS A 340 -26.34 1.21 -19.80
CA LYS A 340 -27.14 1.68 -20.94
C LYS A 340 -26.47 1.36 -22.28
N ILE A 341 -25.16 1.54 -22.38
CA ILE A 341 -24.39 1.24 -23.60
C ILE A 341 -24.33 -0.27 -23.82
N ARG A 342 -23.97 -1.07 -22.80
CA ARG A 342 -23.90 -2.53 -22.90
C ARG A 342 -25.23 -3.17 -23.28
N ALA A 343 -26.35 -2.61 -22.84
CA ALA A 343 -27.69 -3.07 -23.23
C ALA A 343 -27.95 -2.98 -24.75
N LYS A 344 -27.20 -2.14 -25.48
CA LYS A 344 -27.27 -2.07 -26.95
C LYS A 344 -26.53 -3.20 -27.66
N LYS A 345 -25.67 -3.95 -26.96
CA LYS A 345 -24.89 -5.09 -27.49
C LYS A 345 -24.07 -4.72 -28.74
N GLU A 346 -23.56 -3.50 -28.80
CA GLU A 346 -22.68 -3.06 -29.89
C GLU A 346 -21.29 -3.71 -29.75
N PRO A 347 -20.61 -4.02 -30.86
CA PRO A 347 -19.22 -4.47 -30.84
C PRO A 347 -18.31 -3.46 -30.14
N THR A 348 -17.41 -3.95 -29.31
CA THR A 348 -16.49 -3.11 -28.53
C THR A 348 -15.14 -2.92 -29.24
N LEU A 349 -14.42 -1.85 -28.89
CA LEU A 349 -13.20 -1.46 -29.60
C LEU A 349 -12.06 -2.47 -29.45
N ASP A 350 -12.05 -3.27 -28.38
CA ASP A 350 -11.05 -4.31 -28.08
C ASP A 350 -10.98 -5.40 -29.15
N GLU A 351 -12.06 -5.67 -29.88
CA GLU A 351 -12.03 -6.58 -31.04
C GLU A 351 -11.19 -6.02 -32.22
N ARG A 352 -10.91 -4.72 -32.20
CA ARG A 352 -10.24 -3.98 -33.28
C ARG A 352 -8.89 -3.40 -32.88
N VAL A 353 -8.47 -3.55 -31.61
CA VAL A 353 -7.21 -2.99 -31.11
C VAL A 353 -6.37 -4.04 -30.38
N SER A 354 -5.05 -3.92 -30.48
CA SER A 354 -4.14 -4.78 -29.71
C SER A 354 -3.64 -4.06 -28.46
N SER A 355 -3.66 -4.73 -27.31
CA SER A 355 -3.22 -4.17 -26.03
C SER A 355 -1.76 -3.72 -26.04
N ARG A 356 -0.88 -4.48 -26.71
CA ARG A 356 0.51 -4.13 -27.00
C ARG A 356 0.93 -4.72 -28.34
N LYS A 357 1.91 -4.06 -28.96
CA LYS A 357 2.60 -4.57 -30.15
C LYS A 357 1.62 -5.02 -31.26
N PRO A 358 0.77 -4.14 -31.80
CA PRO A 358 -0.15 -4.50 -32.89
C PRO A 358 0.56 -5.11 -34.12
N PHE A 359 1.86 -4.81 -34.27
CA PHE A 359 2.72 -5.36 -35.32
C PHE A 359 3.82 -6.30 -34.78
N GLY A 360 3.70 -6.80 -33.55
CA GLY A 360 4.72 -7.63 -32.90
C GLY A 360 5.95 -6.87 -32.38
N LEU A 361 6.06 -5.56 -32.65
CA LEU A 361 7.20 -4.72 -32.29
C LEU A 361 6.97 -3.93 -30.99
N ALA A 362 7.98 -3.88 -30.12
CA ALA A 362 7.97 -3.00 -28.95
C ALA A 362 8.25 -1.54 -29.36
N THR A 363 7.83 -0.57 -28.54
CA THR A 363 8.02 0.87 -28.82
C THR A 363 9.49 1.29 -28.93
N ASN A 364 10.41 0.52 -28.34
CA ASN A 364 11.85 0.73 -28.40
C ASN A 364 12.57 -0.20 -29.41
N PHE A 365 11.83 -0.94 -30.23
CA PHE A 365 12.40 -1.79 -31.26
C PHE A 365 13.18 -0.94 -32.27
N ARG A 366 14.36 -1.43 -32.67
CA ARG A 366 15.23 -0.79 -33.65
C ARG A 366 15.53 -1.79 -34.77
N GLY A 367 15.11 -1.45 -35.99
CA GLY A 367 15.46 -2.15 -37.21
C GLY A 367 16.93 -1.95 -37.59
N LYS A 368 17.37 -2.75 -38.55
CA LYS A 368 18.70 -2.63 -39.16
C LYS A 368 18.81 -1.32 -39.96
N PRO A 369 20.00 -0.70 -40.04
CA PRO A 369 20.18 0.56 -40.78
C PRO A 369 20.01 0.40 -42.30
N ALA A 370 20.12 -0.83 -42.83
CA ALA A 370 19.99 -1.11 -44.26
C ALA A 370 19.28 -2.45 -44.50
N ALA A 371 18.67 -2.59 -45.69
CA ALA A 371 18.06 -3.83 -46.16
C ALA A 371 19.09 -4.95 -46.45
N LYS A 372 20.38 -4.60 -46.56
CA LYS A 372 21.45 -5.53 -46.95
C LYS A 372 21.54 -6.70 -45.97
N GLY A 373 21.45 -7.92 -46.50
CA GLY A 373 21.53 -9.17 -45.73
C GLY A 373 20.20 -9.60 -45.10
N LEU A 374 19.08 -8.97 -45.44
CA LEU A 374 17.73 -9.47 -45.18
C LEU A 374 17.19 -10.17 -46.43
N LYS A 375 16.41 -11.24 -46.26
CA LYS A 375 15.83 -12.01 -47.36
C LYS A 375 14.59 -11.31 -47.95
N ASN A 376 13.70 -10.84 -47.08
CA ASN A 376 12.44 -10.15 -47.36
C ASN A 376 12.39 -8.83 -46.55
N PRO A 377 13.21 -7.84 -46.91
CA PRO A 377 13.31 -6.59 -46.17
C PRO A 377 12.02 -5.76 -46.23
N VAL A 378 11.52 -5.36 -45.07
CA VAL A 378 10.41 -4.42 -44.92
C VAL A 378 10.94 -3.13 -44.30
N ARG A 379 10.52 -1.99 -44.85
CA ARG A 379 10.84 -0.67 -44.29
C ARG A 379 10.10 -0.47 -42.98
N LEU A 380 10.84 -0.13 -41.94
CA LEU A 380 10.33 0.24 -40.62
C LEU A 380 10.50 1.74 -40.44
N PHE A 381 9.39 2.46 -40.31
CA PHE A 381 9.41 3.87 -39.95
C PHE A 381 9.53 3.99 -38.42
N GLU A 382 10.64 4.55 -37.97
CA GLU A 382 10.95 4.75 -36.56
C GLU A 382 10.96 6.25 -36.23
N ASN A 383 11.01 6.59 -34.94
CA ASN A 383 11.11 7.99 -34.54
C ASN A 383 12.35 8.64 -35.17
N GLN A 384 12.13 9.62 -36.05
CA GLN A 384 13.15 10.40 -36.77
C GLN A 384 14.09 9.60 -37.69
N ARG A 385 13.80 8.34 -38.03
CA ARG A 385 14.64 7.56 -38.93
C ARG A 385 13.88 6.43 -39.63
N VAL A 386 14.48 5.89 -40.68
CA VAL A 386 14.00 4.70 -41.38
C VAL A 386 14.96 3.54 -41.11
N GLY A 387 14.43 2.43 -40.60
CA GLY A 387 15.13 1.17 -40.41
C GLY A 387 14.56 0.08 -41.33
N TRP A 388 15.10 -1.12 -41.23
CA TRP A 388 14.69 -2.29 -41.99
C TRP A 388 14.54 -3.52 -41.08
N ILE A 389 13.53 -4.34 -41.35
CA ILE A 389 13.25 -5.58 -40.61
C ILE A 389 13.00 -6.74 -41.58
N GLU A 390 13.34 -7.95 -41.16
CA GLU A 390 12.95 -9.20 -41.85
C GLU A 390 11.46 -9.46 -41.64
N ARG A 391 10.76 -9.92 -42.67
CA ARG A 391 9.35 -10.31 -42.56
C ARG A 391 9.18 -11.74 -42.10
#